data_AF-A0A080WJY6-F1
#
_entry.id   AF-A0A080WJY6-F1
#
_cell.length_a   1.000
_cell.length_b   1.000
_cell.length_c   1.000
_cell.angle_alpha   90.00
_cell.angle_beta   90.00
_cell.angle_gamma   90.00
#
_symmetry.space_group_name_H-M   'P 1'
#
loop_
_entity.id
_entity.type
_entity.pdbx_description
1 polymer ?
#
loop_
_entity_poly.entity_id
_entity_poly.type
_entity_poly.pdbx_seq_one_letter_code
_entity_poly.pdbx_strand_id
1 'polypeptide(L)'
;MTPMTKILNIRFSGRELLTGLPEYRNGGLLIDMGQPNVEVVPLFSPDDDVIVEWRALTVGFLDQLLAEVNNLLELKDGQQLCLAQMLEAGSWKGGREIAEVSRPNTKQPPIMIISDGTVF
;
A
#
# COMPACT_ATOMS: atom_id res chain seq x y z
N MET A 1 3.33 11.84 10.68
CA MET A 1 3.91 12.01 12.04
C MET A 1 5.09 12.99 12.10
N THR A 2 5.81 13.24 11.00
CA THR A 2 7.00 14.10 10.96
C THR A 2 6.85 15.48 11.62
N PRO A 3 5.72 16.22 11.46
CA PRO A 3 5.55 17.51 12.13
C PRO A 3 5.54 17.40 13.66
N MET A 4 4.87 16.37 14.21
CA MET A 4 4.76 16.17 15.65
C MET A 4 6.12 15.86 16.29
N THR A 5 6.97 15.12 15.60
CA THR A 5 8.32 14.81 16.10
C THR A 5 9.28 15.99 15.91
N LYS A 6 9.27 16.66 14.75
CA LYS A 6 10.25 17.71 14.45
C LYS A 6 9.91 19.07 15.06
N ILE A 7 8.63 19.41 15.17
CA ILE A 7 8.17 20.73 15.63
C ILE A 7 7.77 20.67 17.10
N LEU A 8 7.00 19.65 17.49
CA LEU A 8 6.44 19.55 18.85
C LEU A 8 7.31 18.71 19.80
N ASN A 9 8.43 18.16 19.32
CA ASN A 9 9.36 17.31 20.08
C ASN A 9 8.68 16.09 20.75
N ILE A 10 7.60 15.58 20.15
CA ILE A 10 6.90 14.38 20.63
C ILE A 10 7.64 13.13 20.15
N ARG A 11 8.01 12.25 21.09
CA ARG A 11 8.61 10.94 20.78
C ARG A 11 7.55 9.85 20.76
N PHE A 12 7.58 9.05 19.69
CA PHE A 12 6.75 7.86 19.54
C PHE A 12 7.64 6.62 19.62
N SER A 13 7.34 5.74 20.57
CA SER A 13 8.01 4.44 20.77
C SER A 13 7.28 3.33 20.01
N GLY A 14 7.99 2.26 19.65
CA GLY A 14 7.37 1.08 19.00
C GLY A 14 6.94 1.32 17.56
N ARG A 15 7.51 2.30 16.86
CA ARG A 15 7.11 2.65 15.48
C ARG A 15 7.46 1.54 14.48
N GLU A 16 8.51 0.80 14.78
CA GLU A 16 8.98 -0.38 14.08
C GLU A 16 8.03 -1.58 14.20
N LEU A 17 7.09 -1.55 15.14
CA LEU A 17 6.09 -2.60 15.33
C LEU A 17 4.77 -2.30 14.60
N LEU A 18 4.66 -1.13 13.96
CA LEU A 18 3.50 -0.77 13.17
C LEU A 18 3.52 -1.52 11.84
N THR A 19 2.39 -2.10 11.47
CA THR A 19 2.21 -2.75 10.17
C THR A 19 1.36 -1.91 9.23
N GLY A 20 1.37 -2.26 7.94
CA GLY A 20 0.59 -1.60 6.92
C GLY A 20 -0.88 -1.94 7.04
N LEU A 21 -1.75 -0.99 6.68
CA LEU A 21 -3.16 -1.31 6.50
C LEU A 21 -3.33 -2.09 5.20
N PRO A 22 -4.25 -3.09 5.16
CA PRO A 22 -4.61 -3.85 3.97
C PRO A 22 -5.45 -3.02 2.99
N GLU A 23 -4.93 -1.85 2.61
CA GLU A 23 -5.63 -0.90 1.77
C GLU A 23 -5.47 -1.28 0.28
N TYR A 24 -6.54 -1.10 -0.47
CA TYR A 24 -6.70 -1.64 -1.83
C TYR A 24 -5.77 -0.99 -2.87
N ARG A 25 -5.27 0.23 -2.65
CA ARG A 25 -4.24 0.86 -3.49
C ARG A 25 -2.86 0.31 -3.20
N ASN A 26 -2.53 0.03 -1.94
CA ASN A 26 -1.29 -0.66 -1.59
C ASN A 26 -1.25 -2.05 -2.24
N GLY A 27 -2.32 -2.82 -2.08
CA GLY A 27 -2.44 -4.14 -2.69
C GLY A 27 -2.53 -4.08 -4.21
N GLY A 28 -3.10 -3.00 -4.75
CA GLY A 28 -3.31 -2.82 -6.19
C GLY A 28 -2.00 -2.73 -6.96
N LEU A 29 -1.00 -2.05 -6.40
CA LEU A 29 0.33 -1.97 -7.00
C LEU A 29 0.94 -3.36 -7.23
N LEU A 30 0.80 -4.27 -6.25
CA LEU A 30 1.37 -5.61 -6.30
C LEU A 30 0.77 -6.45 -7.43
N ILE A 31 -0.51 -6.23 -7.74
CA ILE A 31 -1.22 -6.94 -8.81
C ILE A 31 -0.92 -6.29 -10.18
N ASP A 32 -1.05 -4.98 -10.29
CA ASP A 32 -0.87 -4.27 -11.57
C ASP A 32 0.56 -4.38 -12.12
N MET A 33 1.58 -4.48 -11.26
CA MET A 33 2.97 -4.66 -11.71
C MET A 33 3.24 -6.01 -12.39
N GLY A 34 2.40 -7.02 -12.15
CA GLY A 34 2.56 -8.37 -12.71
C GLY A 34 1.54 -8.73 -13.79
N GLN A 35 0.65 -7.82 -14.15
CA GLN A 35 -0.50 -8.08 -15.03
C GLN A 35 -0.54 -7.09 -16.20
N PRO A 36 -1.15 -7.47 -17.34
CA PRO A 36 -1.41 -6.51 -18.42
C PRO A 36 -2.40 -5.43 -17.97
N ASN A 37 -2.37 -4.29 -18.64
CA ASN A 37 -3.34 -3.21 -18.43
C ASN A 37 -4.75 -3.66 -18.83
N VAL A 38 -5.70 -3.60 -17.89
CA VAL A 38 -7.10 -3.99 -18.11
C VAL A 38 -8.03 -2.90 -17.59
N GLU A 39 -8.90 -2.37 -18.46
CA GLU A 39 -9.84 -1.28 -18.12
C GLU A 39 -10.94 -1.73 -17.16
N VAL A 40 -11.48 -2.94 -17.36
CA VAL A 40 -12.61 -3.48 -16.60
C VAL A 40 -12.09 -4.44 -15.53
N VAL A 41 -12.46 -4.18 -14.29
CA VAL A 41 -12.00 -4.92 -13.11
C VAL A 41 -13.16 -5.60 -12.40
N PRO A 42 -12.91 -6.74 -11.74
CA PRO A 42 -13.93 -7.41 -10.94
C PRO A 42 -14.29 -6.59 -9.71
N LEU A 43 -15.53 -6.75 -9.25
CA LEU A 43 -16.10 -6.10 -8.07
C LEU A 43 -16.57 -7.17 -7.08
N PHE A 44 -16.11 -7.06 -5.84
CA PHE A 44 -16.36 -8.04 -4.77
C PHE A 44 -16.87 -7.36 -3.50
N SER A 45 -17.60 -8.10 -2.66
CA SER A 45 -17.97 -7.66 -1.32
C SER A 45 -16.77 -7.78 -0.36
N PRO A 46 -16.71 -7.01 0.74
CA PRO A 46 -15.58 -7.06 1.66
C PRO A 46 -15.37 -8.42 2.34
N ASP A 47 -16.43 -9.23 2.44
CA ASP A 47 -16.45 -10.57 3.02
C ASP A 47 -16.11 -11.68 2.02
N ASP A 48 -15.95 -11.37 0.74
CA ASP A 48 -15.53 -12.36 -0.26
C ASP A 48 -14.09 -12.84 0.02
N ASP A 49 -13.87 -14.15 -0.13
CA ASP A 49 -12.56 -14.80 0.11
C ASP A 49 -11.42 -14.10 -0.64
N VAL A 50 -11.67 -13.67 -1.88
CA VAL A 50 -10.69 -12.94 -2.71
C VAL A 50 -10.22 -11.65 -2.03
N ILE A 51 -11.13 -10.91 -1.39
CA ILE A 51 -10.78 -9.69 -0.68
C ILE A 51 -10.01 -10.01 0.60
N VAL A 52 -10.44 -11.01 1.35
CA VAL A 52 -9.76 -11.43 2.59
C VAL A 52 -8.32 -11.90 2.30
N GLU A 53 -8.14 -12.77 1.31
CA GLU A 53 -6.84 -13.29 0.89
C GLU A 53 -5.93 -12.17 0.38
N TRP A 54 -6.44 -11.33 -0.52
CA TRP A 54 -5.66 -10.23 -1.09
C TRP A 54 -5.20 -9.25 0.00
N ARG A 55 -6.06 -8.93 0.95
CA ARG A 55 -5.73 -8.06 2.08
C ARG A 55 -4.68 -8.70 2.99
N ALA A 56 -4.82 -9.98 3.31
CA ALA A 56 -3.83 -10.70 4.12
C ALA A 56 -2.44 -10.71 3.45
N LEU A 57 -2.41 -11.02 2.14
CA LEU A 57 -1.17 -11.01 1.36
C LEU A 57 -0.58 -9.61 1.27
N THR A 58 -1.40 -8.58 1.09
CA THR A 58 -0.94 -7.17 1.02
C THR A 58 -0.16 -6.81 2.28
N VAL A 59 -0.69 -7.09 3.47
CA VAL A 59 0.01 -6.79 4.74
C VAL A 59 1.36 -7.51 4.81
N GLY A 60 1.38 -8.82 4.54
CA GLY A 60 2.63 -9.59 4.60
C GLY A 60 3.67 -9.20 3.54
N PHE A 61 3.24 -8.75 2.36
CA PHE A 61 4.15 -8.29 1.30
C PHE A 61 4.69 -6.90 1.55
N LEU A 62 3.97 -6.01 2.24
CA LEU A 62 4.45 -4.67 2.53
C LEU A 62 5.71 -4.69 3.41
N ASP A 63 5.79 -5.61 4.39
CA ASP A 63 6.98 -5.77 5.21
C ASP A 63 8.19 -6.25 4.39
N GLN A 64 7.97 -7.20 3.47
CA GLN A 64 9.02 -7.68 2.56
C GLN A 64 9.45 -6.59 1.58
N LEU A 65 8.50 -5.85 1.02
CA LEU A 65 8.76 -4.73 0.11
C LEU A 65 9.61 -3.65 0.79
N LEU A 66 9.35 -3.35 2.07
CA LEU A 66 10.13 -2.36 2.82
C LEU A 66 11.58 -2.78 2.94
N ALA A 67 11.82 -4.04 3.29
CA ALA A 67 13.17 -4.58 3.37
C ALA A 67 13.88 -4.47 2.01
N GLU A 68 13.19 -4.89 0.94
CA GLU A 68 13.77 -4.91 -0.40
C GLU A 68 14.05 -3.50 -0.95
N VAL A 69 13.13 -2.54 -0.75
CA VAL A 69 13.34 -1.15 -1.16
C VAL A 69 14.52 -0.53 -0.43
N ASN A 70 14.63 -0.75 0.89
CA ASN A 70 15.77 -0.25 1.66
C ASN A 70 17.10 -0.87 1.19
N ASN A 71 17.10 -2.16 0.85
CA ASN A 71 18.27 -2.85 0.31
C ASN A 71 18.67 -2.30 -1.06
N LEU A 72 17.72 -2.18 -1.99
CA LEU A 72 17.95 -1.70 -3.35
C LEU A 72 18.41 -0.23 -3.40
N LEU A 73 17.95 0.59 -2.46
CA LEU A 73 18.40 1.98 -2.32
C LEU A 73 19.70 2.12 -1.50
N GLU A 74 20.28 1.00 -1.04
CA GLU A 74 21.49 0.94 -0.23
C GLU A 74 21.43 1.83 1.04
N LEU A 75 20.23 1.95 1.63
CA LEU A 75 20.01 2.80 2.79
C LEU A 75 20.60 2.16 4.06
N LYS A 76 21.51 2.88 4.69
CA LYS A 76 22.23 2.44 5.90
C LYS A 76 21.39 2.66 7.16
N ASP A 77 21.84 2.06 8.25
CA ASP A 77 21.22 2.20 9.56
C ASP A 77 20.97 3.66 9.94
N GLY A 78 19.73 3.96 10.34
CA GLY A 78 19.28 5.32 10.66
C GLY A 78 18.87 6.18 9.46
N GLN A 79 19.09 5.72 8.23
CA GLN A 79 18.62 6.36 6.99
C GLN A 79 17.54 5.55 6.25
N GLN A 80 17.31 4.31 6.68
CA GLN A 80 16.26 3.44 6.16
C GLN A 80 14.90 4.12 6.22
N LEU A 81 14.12 3.91 5.17
CA LEU A 81 12.71 4.25 5.15
C LEU A 81 11.99 3.42 6.21
N CYS A 82 11.06 4.05 6.92
CA CYS A 82 10.09 3.33 7.73
C CYS A 82 8.91 2.88 6.87
N LEU A 83 8.13 1.93 7.38
CA LEU A 83 6.94 1.43 6.68
C LEU A 83 5.99 2.57 6.30
N ALA A 84 5.71 3.51 7.22
CA ALA A 84 4.83 4.65 6.93
C ALA A 84 5.35 5.54 5.77
N GLN A 85 6.67 5.70 5.61
CA GLN A 85 7.24 6.46 4.49
C GLN A 85 7.06 5.71 3.17
N MET A 86 7.29 4.39 3.19
CA MET A 86 7.10 3.53 2.03
C MET A 86 5.62 3.44 1.62
N LEU A 87 4.68 3.41 2.56
CA LEU A 87 3.25 3.35 2.27
C LEU A 87 2.78 4.62 1.56
N GLU A 88 2.97 5.78 2.18
CA GLU A 88 2.45 7.06 1.70
C GLU A 88 3.03 7.48 0.34
N ALA A 89 4.36 7.43 0.20
CA ALA A 89 5.06 7.90 -0.98
C ALA A 89 5.46 6.79 -1.97
N GLY A 90 5.39 5.53 -1.55
CA GLY A 90 5.69 4.36 -2.37
C GLY A 90 4.41 3.64 -2.80
N SER A 91 3.98 2.61 -2.07
CA SER A 91 2.95 1.69 -2.53
C SER A 91 1.60 2.36 -2.82
N TRP A 92 1.16 3.30 -1.97
CA TRP A 92 -0.14 3.94 -2.12
C TRP A 92 -0.18 4.89 -3.32
N LYS A 93 0.87 5.71 -3.48
CA LYS A 93 1.01 6.64 -4.61
C LYS A 93 1.26 5.89 -5.91
N GLY A 94 2.22 4.96 -5.93
CA GLY A 94 2.52 4.13 -7.08
C GLY A 94 1.31 3.31 -7.55
N GLY A 95 0.53 2.77 -6.61
CA GLY A 95 -0.72 2.06 -6.92
C GLY A 95 -1.78 2.93 -7.60
N ARG A 96 -1.83 4.24 -7.34
CA ARG A 96 -2.71 5.15 -8.08
C ARG A 96 -2.16 5.52 -9.46
N GLU A 97 -0.86 5.76 -9.54
CA GLU A 97 -0.22 6.11 -10.82
C GLU A 97 -0.35 4.96 -11.81
N ILE A 98 -0.09 3.72 -11.38
CA ILE A 98 -0.26 2.55 -12.24
C ILE A 98 -1.73 2.32 -12.58
N ALA A 99 -2.66 2.49 -11.64
CA ALA A 99 -4.09 2.40 -11.91
C ALA A 99 -4.56 3.43 -12.95
N GLU A 100 -4.01 4.64 -12.96
CA GLU A 100 -4.32 5.65 -13.96
C GLU A 100 -3.78 5.28 -15.36
N VAL A 101 -2.60 4.64 -15.43
CA VAL A 101 -2.05 4.14 -16.70
C VAL A 101 -2.84 2.92 -17.20
N SER A 102 -3.16 1.98 -16.31
CA SER A 102 -3.83 0.73 -16.68
C SER A 102 -5.32 0.92 -16.97
N ARG A 103 -5.96 1.91 -16.32
CA ARG A 103 -7.40 2.19 -16.38
C ARG A 103 -7.67 3.69 -16.51
N PRO A 104 -7.32 4.33 -17.64
CA PRO A 104 -7.40 5.80 -17.79
C PRO A 104 -8.79 6.40 -17.53
N ASN A 105 -9.89 5.68 -17.77
CA ASN A 105 -11.22 6.24 -17.56
C ASN A 105 -11.67 6.16 -16.09
N THR A 106 -11.33 5.07 -15.39
CA THR A 106 -11.82 4.82 -14.03
C THR A 106 -10.79 5.12 -12.94
N LYS A 107 -9.50 4.96 -13.25
CA LYS A 107 -8.34 5.11 -12.34
C LYS A 107 -8.46 4.26 -11.08
N GLN A 108 -9.20 3.17 -11.18
CA GLN A 108 -9.50 2.28 -10.07
C GLN A 108 -8.43 1.21 -9.87
N PRO A 109 -8.29 0.63 -8.66
CA PRO A 109 -7.43 -0.52 -8.43
C PRO A 109 -7.83 -1.72 -9.32
N PRO A 110 -6.96 -2.74 -9.47
CA PRO A 110 -7.22 -3.95 -10.24
C PRO A 110 -8.33 -4.84 -9.67
N ILE A 111 -8.70 -4.63 -8.41
CA ILE A 111 -9.77 -5.34 -7.71
C ILE A 111 -10.62 -4.28 -7.00
N MET A 112 -11.91 -4.21 -7.32
CA MET A 112 -12.84 -3.27 -6.70
C MET A 112 -13.57 -3.93 -5.53
N ILE A 113 -13.84 -3.12 -4.50
CA ILE A 113 -14.59 -3.53 -3.31
C ILE A 113 -15.88 -2.73 -3.26
N ILE A 114 -17.00 -3.42 -3.03
CA ILE A 114 -18.27 -2.80 -2.67
C ILE A 114 -18.12 -2.27 -1.24
N SER A 115 -17.91 -0.96 -1.10
CA SER A 115 -17.76 -0.33 0.22
C SER A 115 -18.75 0.83 0.35
N ASP A 116 -19.44 0.85 1.48
CA ASP A 116 -20.24 1.98 1.95
C ASP A 116 -19.46 2.87 2.94
N GLY A 117 -18.16 2.61 3.10
CA GLY A 117 -17.27 3.30 4.04
C GLY A 117 -17.30 2.76 5.47
N THR A 118 -18.07 1.70 5.76
CA THR A 118 -18.04 1.04 7.09
C THR A 118 -16.92 0.00 7.21
N VAL A 119 -16.46 -0.54 6.07
CA VAL A 119 -15.34 -1.48 5.98
C VAL A 119 -14.30 -0.91 5.00
N PHE A 120 -13.11 -0.65 5.55
CA PHE A 120 -11.92 -0.15 4.84
C PHE A 120 -11.04 -1.30 4.36
#